data_AF-A0A1G7F6J6-F1
#
_entry.id   AF-A0A1G7F6J6-F1
#
_cell.length_a   1.000
_cell.length_b   1.000
_cell.length_c   1.000
_cell.angle_alpha   90.00
_cell.angle_beta   90.00
_cell.angle_gamma   90.00
#
_symmetry.space_group_name_H-M   'P 1'
#
loop_
_entity.id
_entity.type
_entity.pdbx_description
1 polymer ?
#
loop_
_entity_poly.entity_id
_entity_poly.type
_entity_poly.pdbx_seq_one_letter_code
_entity_poly.pdbx_strand_id
1 'polypeptide(L)'
;MAMHLGASVGGGSVPAQSIAVMASLVNPAATSDEESAEQPKPAVNKSNRAKYVCPCEKQVWGKPGLLLICGSCRKDFEAQR
;
A
#
# COMPACT_ATOMS: atom_id res chain seq x y z
N MET A 1 12.51 35.95 12.56
CA MET A 1 11.31 35.92 11.69
C MET A 1 10.64 34.56 11.82
N ALA A 2 9.40 34.52 12.33
CA ALA A 2 8.59 33.29 12.38
C ALA A 2 7.53 33.35 11.27
N MET A 3 7.46 32.32 10.44
CA MET A 3 6.51 32.25 9.33
C MET A 3 5.25 31.53 9.84
N HIS A 4 4.16 32.26 10.04
CA HIS A 4 2.87 31.69 10.43
C HIS A 4 2.18 31.13 9.17
N LEU A 5 1.97 29.81 9.09
CA LEU A 5 1.15 29.20 8.04
C LEU A 5 -0.33 29.31 8.42
N GLY A 6 -1.13 29.95 7.56
CA GLY A 6 -2.57 30.14 7.76
C GLY A 6 -3.36 28.83 7.62
N ALA A 7 -4.46 28.73 8.36
CA ALA A 7 -5.36 27.57 8.42
C ALA A 7 -6.12 27.25 7.10
N SER A 8 -5.75 27.90 5.99
CA SER A 8 -6.36 27.76 4.67
C SER A 8 -5.81 26.60 3.83
N VAL A 9 -4.78 25.87 4.31
CA VAL A 9 -4.23 24.67 3.64
C VAL A 9 -4.95 23.39 4.08
N GLY A 10 -6.29 23.41 4.08
CA GLY A 10 -7.14 22.28 4.48
C GLY A 10 -8.01 21.78 3.34
N GLY A 11 -7.41 21.47 2.19
CA GLY A 11 -8.12 20.96 1.02
C GLY A 11 -8.31 19.44 1.11
N GLY A 12 -9.43 19.00 1.70
CA GLY A 12 -9.77 17.59 1.81
C GLY A 12 -11.26 17.36 1.97
N SER A 13 -12.07 17.90 1.06
CA SER A 13 -13.47 17.55 0.94
C SER A 13 -13.62 16.13 0.38
N VAL A 14 -14.19 15.22 1.17
CA VAL A 14 -15.03 14.14 0.63
C VAL A 14 -16.28 13.99 1.52
N PRO A 15 -17.50 14.09 0.96
CA PRO A 15 -18.75 13.88 1.69
C PRO A 15 -19.14 12.39 1.71
N ALA A 16 -19.94 12.02 2.72
CA ALA A 16 -20.96 10.94 2.77
C ALA A 16 -20.52 9.52 2.32
N GLN A 17 -20.68 8.43 3.06
CA GLN A 17 -21.86 7.95 3.79
C GLN A 17 -21.50 6.60 4.43
N SER A 18 -21.66 6.48 5.76
CA SER A 18 -21.45 5.22 6.47
C SER A 18 -22.72 4.37 6.37
N ILE A 19 -22.81 3.55 5.33
CA ILE A 19 -23.73 2.40 5.32
C ILE A 19 -22.83 1.17 5.13
N ALA A 20 -22.80 0.27 6.11
CA ALA A 20 -23.58 -0.97 6.04
C ALA A 20 -23.12 -2.06 7.03
N VAL A 21 -24.12 -2.89 7.35
CA VAL A 21 -24.11 -4.30 7.77
C VAL A 21 -23.51 -4.67 9.14
N MET A 22 -24.41 -4.76 10.12
CA MET A 22 -24.32 -5.75 11.20
C MET A 22 -24.59 -7.16 10.65
N ALA A 23 -23.95 -8.14 11.31
CA ALA A 23 -24.25 -9.57 11.29
C ALA A 23 -23.84 -10.38 10.04
N SER A 24 -22.73 -11.10 10.14
CA SER A 24 -22.75 -12.58 10.18
C SER A 24 -21.31 -13.12 10.23
N LEU A 25 -20.77 -13.27 11.44
CA LEU A 25 -19.51 -13.99 11.68
C LEU A 25 -19.79 -15.13 12.65
N VAL A 26 -20.50 -16.14 12.18
CA VAL A 26 -20.35 -17.51 12.69
C VAL A 26 -19.77 -18.31 11.53
N ASN A 27 -18.54 -18.78 11.69
CA ASN A 27 -18.03 -19.90 10.93
C ASN A 27 -17.70 -21.00 11.96
N PRO A 28 -18.48 -22.09 12.06
CA PRO A 28 -18.11 -23.17 12.96
C PRO A 28 -16.86 -23.86 12.41
N ALA A 29 -15.78 -23.82 13.19
CA ALA A 29 -14.61 -24.63 12.92
C ALA A 29 -14.99 -26.12 13.07
N ALA A 30 -15.02 -26.84 11.95
CA ALA A 30 -15.11 -28.29 11.92
C ALA A 30 -13.97 -28.82 11.06
N THR A 31 -13.00 -29.41 11.77
CA THR A 31 -12.07 -30.48 11.44
C THR A 31 -12.04 -31.01 10.00
N SER A 32 -10.83 -31.11 9.44
CA SER A 32 -10.21 -32.38 9.02
C SER A 32 -8.79 -32.12 8.52
N ASP A 33 -7.83 -32.76 9.19
CA ASP A 33 -6.47 -32.99 8.73
C ASP A 33 -6.46 -33.63 7.33
N GLU A 34 -5.76 -33.00 6.37
CA GLU A 34 -5.07 -33.72 5.31
C GLU A 34 -3.79 -32.97 4.92
N GLU A 35 -2.71 -33.74 4.94
CA GLU A 35 -1.34 -33.38 4.61
C GLU A 35 -1.24 -32.93 3.15
N SER A 36 -0.87 -31.67 2.94
CA SER A 36 -0.36 -31.21 1.65
C SER A 36 0.72 -30.17 1.89
N ALA A 37 1.96 -30.55 1.59
CA ALA A 37 3.12 -29.69 1.58
C ALA A 37 2.95 -28.60 0.51
N GLU A 38 2.14 -27.59 0.80
CA GLU A 38 2.01 -26.39 -0.01
C GLU A 38 3.19 -25.48 0.34
N GLN A 39 4.22 -25.51 -0.51
CA GLN A 39 5.22 -24.44 -0.56
C GLN A 39 4.47 -23.10 -0.53
N PRO A 40 4.91 -22.10 0.27
CA PRO A 40 4.28 -20.79 0.25
C PRO A 40 4.48 -20.21 -1.16
N LYS A 41 3.47 -20.39 -2.03
CA LYS A 41 3.37 -19.67 -3.30
C LYS A 41 3.50 -18.20 -2.91
N PRO A 42 4.52 -17.48 -3.39
CA PRO A 42 4.68 -16.07 -3.03
C PRO A 42 3.36 -15.41 -3.37
N ALA A 43 2.74 -14.79 -2.36
CA ALA A 43 1.42 -14.20 -2.49
C ALA A 43 1.43 -13.31 -3.73
N VAL A 44 0.78 -13.78 -4.80
CA VAL A 44 0.78 -13.08 -6.09
C VAL A 44 0.20 -11.72 -5.80
N ASN A 45 1.06 -10.70 -5.84
CA ASN A 45 0.72 -9.37 -5.43
C ASN A 45 -0.37 -8.87 -6.39
N LYS A 46 -1.62 -8.86 -5.92
CA LYS A 46 -2.80 -8.43 -6.70
C LYS A 46 -2.80 -6.93 -6.96
N SER A 47 -1.86 -6.18 -6.39
CA SER A 47 -1.69 -4.77 -6.70
C SER A 47 -1.12 -4.65 -8.11
N ASN A 48 -1.83 -3.93 -8.98
CA ASN A 48 -1.30 -3.46 -10.26
C ASN A 48 -0.18 -2.39 -10.08
N ARG A 49 0.46 -2.33 -8.91
CA ARG A 49 1.49 -1.35 -8.54
C ARG A 49 2.74 -2.09 -8.07
N ALA A 50 3.88 -1.72 -8.64
CA ALA A 50 5.19 -2.14 -8.17
C ALA A 50 5.70 -1.19 -7.09
N LYS A 51 6.46 -1.76 -6.14
CA LYS A 51 7.19 -0.98 -5.15
C LYS A 51 8.53 -0.53 -5.75
N TYR A 52 8.92 0.70 -5.46
CA TYR A 52 10.16 1.31 -5.87
C TYR A 52 10.92 1.79 -4.64
N VAL A 53 12.22 1.51 -4.58
CA VAL A 53 13.09 1.84 -3.44
C VAL A 53 14.25 2.71 -3.89
N CYS A 54 14.45 3.83 -3.21
CA CYS A 54 15.60 4.72 -3.37
C CYS A 54 16.78 4.19 -2.53
N PRO A 55 18.05 4.36 -2.96
CA PRO A 55 19.23 4.13 -2.13
C PRO A 55 19.28 4.98 -0.85
N CYS A 56 18.43 6.01 -0.78
CA CYS A 56 18.22 6.91 0.34
C CYS A 56 17.06 6.47 1.26
N GLU A 57 16.63 5.21 1.16
CA GLU A 57 15.60 4.55 1.98
C GLU A 57 14.15 5.05 1.77
N LYS A 58 13.93 5.99 0.86
CA LYS A 58 12.57 6.38 0.45
C LYS A 58 11.94 5.28 -0.41
N GLN A 59 10.64 5.06 -0.22
CA GLN A 59 9.87 4.07 -0.97
C GLN A 59 8.58 4.67 -1.54
N VAL A 60 8.23 4.27 -2.76
CA VAL A 60 7.00 4.69 -3.45
C VAL A 60 6.36 3.52 -4.19
N TRP A 61 5.07 3.62 -4.49
CA TRP A 61 4.33 2.60 -5.23
C TRP A 61 3.73 3.21 -6.49
N GLY A 62 3.92 2.56 -7.63
CA GLY A 62 3.49 3.10 -8.93
C GLY A 62 3.26 2.01 -9.96
N LYS A 63 2.81 2.39 -11.15
CA LYS A 63 2.64 1.45 -12.27
C LYS A 63 4.00 0.79 -12.57
N PRO A 64 4.04 -0.53 -12.86
CA PRO A 64 5.28 -1.18 -13.29
C PRO A 64 5.87 -0.50 -14.54
N GLY A 65 7.20 -0.40 -14.58
CA GLY A 65 7.93 0.20 -15.70
C GLY A 65 8.12 1.73 -15.62
N LEU A 66 7.71 2.37 -14.53
CA LEU A 66 8.04 3.78 -14.29
C LEU A 66 9.55 3.96 -14.04
N LEU A 67 10.09 5.05 -14.59
CA LEU A 67 11.42 5.58 -14.29
C LEU A 67 11.24 6.75 -13.31
N LEU A 68 11.87 6.66 -12.14
CA LEU A 68 11.70 7.63 -11.06
C LEU A 68 13.07 8.10 -10.57
N ILE A 69 13.21 9.42 -10.39
CA ILE A 69 14.41 10.06 -9.85
C ILE A 69 14.07 10.65 -8.48
N CYS A 70 14.92 10.43 -7.48
CA CYS A 70 14.75 11.01 -6.15
C CYS A 70 15.14 12.48 -6.12
N GLY A 71 14.21 13.36 -5.72
CA GLY A 71 14.50 14.79 -5.57
C GLY A 71 15.55 15.11 -4.49
N SER A 72 15.72 14.26 -3.48
CA SER A 72 16.66 14.50 -2.37
C SER A 72 18.09 14.06 -2.69
N CYS A 73 18.28 12.81 -3.13
CA CYS A 73 19.62 12.27 -3.39
C CYS A 73 19.99 12.22 -4.87
N ARG A 74 19.07 12.60 -5.78
CA ARG A 74 19.23 12.65 -7.23
C ARG A 74 19.55 11.31 -7.91
N LYS A 75 19.47 10.20 -7.18
CA LYS A 75 19.61 8.83 -7.71
C LYS A 75 18.27 8.27 -8.17
N ASP A 76 18.33 7.26 -9.02
CA ASP A 76 17.16 6.54 -9.51
C ASP A 76 16.57 5.63 -8.42
N PHE A 77 15.27 5.38 -8.51
CA PHE A 77 14.64 4.31 -7.73
C PHE A 77 14.75 2.98 -8.47
N GLU A 78 14.95 1.91 -7.71
CA GLU A 78 14.94 0.53 -8.23
C GLU A 78 13.62 -0.16 -7.91
N ALA A 79 13.08 -0.91 -8.87
CA ALA A 79 11.85 -1.67 -8.66
C ALA A 79 12.12 -2.89 -7.77
N GLN A 80 11.48 -2.95 -6.61
CA GLN A 80 11.50 -4.12 -5.73
C GLN A 80 10.39 -5.08 -6.20
N ARG A 81 10.78 -6.13 -6.92
CA ARG A 81 9.88 -7.21 -7.35
C ARG A 81 9.53 -8.14 -6.21
#